data_AF-A0A7X9MEX3-F1
#
_entry.id   AF-A0A7X9MEX3-F1
#
_cell.length_a   1.000
_cell.length_b   1.000
_cell.length_c   1.000
_cell.angle_alpha   90.00
_cell.angle_beta   90.00
_cell.angle_gamma   90.00
#
_symmetry.space_group_name_H-M   'P 1'
#
loop_
_entity.id
_entity.type
_entity.pdbx_description
1 polymer ?
#
loop_
_entity_poly.entity_id
_entity_poly.type
_entity_poly.pdbx_seq_one_letter_code
_entity_poly.pdbx_strand_id
1 'polypeptide(L)'
;MLIGIVLSSSFLIRTVLIHQARQAKKQNMERIAAVQETVQSQDQKKAEEQREQFKKAFDGVDKTSILMKNYDSHTPINGDYSFGTKDGVYYLVELKTGEKVALEGVDKAFPLSIKNENENSTELALVVRKDQAWYMIDTKGETIYTFEQTELTENSKLTLKDNKLQVE
;
A
#
# COMPACT_ATOMS: atom_id res chain seq x y z
N MET A 1 79.30 -47.77 -7.18
CA MET A 1 79.01 -46.68 -8.13
C MET A 1 77.49 -46.59 -8.27
N LEU A 2 76.88 -45.57 -7.66
CA LEU A 2 75.43 -45.35 -7.58
C LEU A 2 75.05 -44.31 -8.64
N ILE A 3 74.13 -44.61 -9.54
CA ILE A 3 73.37 -43.61 -10.30
C ILE A 3 71.94 -44.09 -10.44
N GLY A 4 71.01 -43.36 -9.82
CA GLY A 4 69.57 -43.54 -9.95
C GLY A 4 68.98 -42.62 -11.02
N ILE A 5 67.83 -43.02 -11.57
CA ILE A 5 66.91 -42.14 -12.29
C ILE A 5 65.49 -42.54 -11.87
N VAL A 6 64.81 -41.69 -11.10
CA VAL A 6 63.36 -41.69 -10.90
C VAL A 6 62.86 -40.28 -11.20
N LEU A 7 62.34 -40.11 -12.41
CA LEU A 7 61.52 -39.00 -12.89
C LEU A 7 60.62 -39.70 -13.93
N SER A 8 59.29 -39.60 -14.01
CA SER A 8 58.36 -38.53 -13.67
C SER A 8 56.94 -39.08 -13.92
N SER A 9 56.04 -39.09 -12.94
CA SER A 9 54.66 -39.54 -13.18
C SER A 9 53.59 -38.84 -12.32
N SER A 10 53.81 -37.57 -11.96
CA SER A 10 52.89 -36.90 -11.03
C SER A 10 52.47 -35.47 -11.42
N PHE A 11 52.53 -35.12 -12.72
CA PHE A 11 52.16 -33.76 -13.18
C PHE A 11 50.99 -33.66 -14.18
N LEU A 12 50.47 -34.77 -14.71
CA LEU A 12 49.36 -34.73 -15.69
C LEU A 12 47.97 -35.02 -15.08
N ILE A 13 47.90 -35.55 -13.86
CA ILE A 13 46.62 -35.96 -13.24
C ILE A 13 45.85 -34.75 -12.66
N ARG A 14 46.53 -33.65 -12.31
CA ARG A 14 45.88 -32.49 -11.68
C ARG A 14 45.09 -31.59 -12.64
N THR A 15 45.39 -31.57 -13.93
CA THR A 15 44.79 -30.62 -14.90
C THR A 15 43.41 -31.07 -15.41
N VAL A 16 43.18 -32.39 -15.56
CA VAL A 16 41.91 -32.93 -16.09
C VAL A 16 40.76 -32.86 -15.07
N LEU A 17 41.07 -33.09 -13.79
CA LEU A 17 40.08 -33.01 -12.68
C LEU A 17 39.51 -31.59 -12.49
N ILE A 18 40.31 -30.55 -12.70
CA ILE A 18 39.88 -29.16 -12.54
C ILE A 18 38.93 -28.73 -13.68
N HIS A 19 39.10 -29.29 -14.89
CA HIS A 19 38.22 -28.98 -16.03
C HIS A 19 36.82 -29.60 -15.88
N GLN A 20 36.73 -30.87 -15.44
CA GLN A 20 35.44 -31.51 -15.16
C GLN A 20 34.67 -30.78 -14.04
N ALA A 21 35.37 -30.37 -12.97
CA ALA A 21 34.77 -29.61 -11.87
C ALA A 21 34.24 -28.23 -12.32
N ARG A 22 34.83 -27.61 -13.34
CA ARG A 22 34.35 -26.35 -13.91
C ARG A 22 33.11 -26.52 -14.79
N GLN A 23 33.00 -27.62 -15.55
CA GLN A 23 31.79 -27.90 -16.34
C GLN A 23 30.60 -28.32 -15.48
N ALA A 24 30.82 -29.16 -14.46
CA ALA A 24 29.78 -29.52 -13.50
C ALA A 24 29.28 -28.30 -12.69
N LYS A 25 30.17 -27.37 -12.32
CA LYS A 25 29.77 -26.10 -11.69
C LYS A 25 28.98 -25.19 -12.63
N LYS A 26 29.32 -25.13 -13.93
CA LYS A 26 28.56 -24.34 -14.92
C LYS A 26 27.16 -24.92 -15.15
N GLN A 27 27.03 -26.23 -15.34
CA GLN A 27 25.71 -26.88 -15.48
C GLN A 27 24.85 -26.75 -14.21
N ASN A 28 25.44 -26.84 -13.02
CA ASN A 28 24.68 -26.64 -11.79
C ASN A 28 24.25 -25.18 -11.59
N MET A 29 25.06 -24.18 -11.99
CA MET A 29 24.64 -22.77 -11.94
C MET A 29 23.53 -22.44 -12.95
N GLU A 30 23.59 -22.98 -14.18
CA GLU A 30 22.52 -22.81 -15.17
C GLU A 30 21.21 -23.47 -14.72
N ARG A 31 21.27 -24.65 -14.08
CA ARG A 31 20.09 -25.30 -13.51
C ARG A 31 19.53 -24.56 -12.30
N ILE A 32 20.38 -24.00 -11.43
CA ILE A 32 19.92 -23.19 -10.29
C ILE A 32 19.28 -21.88 -10.77
N ALA A 33 19.86 -21.22 -11.77
CA ALA A 33 19.28 -20.01 -12.37
C ALA A 33 17.94 -20.30 -13.05
N ALA A 34 17.84 -21.37 -13.84
CA ALA A 34 16.60 -21.79 -14.48
C ALA A 34 15.51 -22.22 -13.46
N VAL A 35 15.90 -22.85 -12.34
CA VAL A 35 14.98 -23.20 -11.25
C VAL A 35 14.53 -21.94 -10.49
N GLN A 36 15.42 -20.97 -10.27
CA GLN A 36 15.08 -19.72 -9.61
C GLN A 36 14.16 -18.84 -10.45
N GLU A 37 14.39 -18.78 -11.76
CA GLU A 37 13.56 -18.06 -12.72
C GLU A 37 12.18 -18.73 -12.89
N THR A 38 12.11 -20.06 -12.88
CA THR A 38 10.83 -20.79 -12.96
C THR A 38 10.02 -20.74 -11.67
N VAL A 39 10.65 -20.71 -10.49
CA VAL A 39 9.97 -20.50 -9.21
C VAL A 39 9.42 -19.08 -9.10
N GLN A 40 10.21 -18.05 -9.43
CA GLN A 40 9.70 -16.67 -9.48
C GLN A 40 8.57 -16.49 -10.49
N SER A 41 8.67 -17.11 -11.67
CA SER A 41 7.62 -17.05 -12.69
C SER A 41 6.33 -17.79 -12.28
N GLN A 42 6.44 -18.89 -11.51
CA GLN A 42 5.28 -19.61 -10.99
C GLN A 42 4.57 -18.83 -9.88
N ASP A 43 5.32 -18.19 -8.98
CA ASP A 43 4.72 -17.37 -7.92
C ASP A 43 4.02 -16.13 -8.48
N GLN A 44 4.59 -15.50 -9.52
CA GLN A 44 3.94 -14.40 -10.24
C GLN A 44 2.66 -14.85 -10.96
N LYS A 45 2.70 -15.97 -11.69
CA LYS A 45 1.50 -16.50 -12.36
C LYS A 45 0.39 -16.88 -11.39
N LYS A 46 0.73 -17.51 -10.26
CA LYS A 46 -0.26 -17.85 -9.23
C LYS A 46 -0.85 -16.61 -8.58
N ALA A 47 -0.05 -15.57 -8.34
CA ALA A 47 -0.54 -14.29 -7.82
C ALA A 47 -1.44 -13.56 -8.83
N GLU A 48 -1.13 -13.60 -10.12
CA GLU A 48 -1.98 -13.06 -11.19
C GLU A 48 -3.29 -13.85 -11.34
N GLU A 49 -3.24 -15.19 -11.34
CA GLU A 49 -4.42 -16.03 -11.40
C GLU A 49 -5.33 -15.83 -10.17
N GLN A 50 -4.75 -15.71 -8.97
CA GLN A 50 -5.51 -15.37 -7.77
C GLN A 50 -6.10 -13.97 -7.83
N ARG A 51 -5.37 -12.97 -8.35
CA ARG A 51 -5.89 -11.61 -8.57
C ARG A 51 -7.03 -11.58 -9.56
N GLU A 52 -6.94 -12.33 -10.66
CA GLU A 52 -8.00 -12.44 -11.67
C GLU A 52 -9.23 -13.18 -11.12
N GLN A 53 -9.04 -14.21 -10.31
CA GLN A 53 -10.13 -14.88 -9.60
C GLN A 53 -10.78 -13.95 -8.54
N PHE A 54 -9.99 -13.16 -7.81
CA PHE A 54 -10.49 -12.12 -6.91
C PHE A 54 -11.30 -11.08 -7.68
N LYS A 55 -10.79 -10.55 -8.80
CA LYS A 55 -11.54 -9.61 -9.64
C LYS A 55 -12.87 -10.19 -10.09
N LYS A 56 -12.89 -11.42 -10.62
CA LYS A 56 -14.12 -12.09 -11.08
C LYS A 56 -15.11 -12.36 -9.96
N ALA A 57 -14.65 -12.71 -8.76
CA ALA A 57 -15.52 -12.94 -7.60
C ALA A 57 -16.19 -11.65 -7.10
N PHE A 58 -15.60 -10.48 -7.39
CA PHE A 58 -16.07 -9.19 -6.92
C PHE A 58 -16.59 -8.25 -8.01
N ASP A 59 -16.69 -8.72 -9.26
CA ASP A 59 -17.11 -7.94 -10.43
C ASP A 59 -18.62 -7.56 -10.44
N GLY A 60 -19.32 -7.82 -9.35
CA GLY A 60 -20.71 -7.40 -9.11
C GLY A 60 -21.01 -7.11 -7.63
N VAL A 61 -19.99 -7.13 -6.77
CA VAL A 61 -20.13 -6.78 -5.36
C VAL A 61 -19.43 -5.44 -5.18
N ASP A 62 -20.15 -4.46 -4.64
CA ASP A 62 -19.58 -3.15 -4.33
C ASP A 62 -18.32 -3.33 -3.46
N LYS A 63 -17.15 -2.99 -4.02
CA LYS A 63 -15.85 -3.11 -3.35
C LYS A 63 -15.83 -2.35 -2.02
N THR A 64 -16.56 -1.24 -1.96
CA THR A 64 -16.77 -0.46 -0.73
C THR A 64 -17.43 -1.32 0.33
N SER A 65 -18.55 -1.98 -0.01
CA SER A 65 -19.28 -2.88 0.89
C SER A 65 -18.42 -4.03 1.43
N ILE A 66 -17.44 -4.53 0.68
CA ILE A 66 -16.53 -5.61 1.15
C ILE A 66 -15.43 -5.05 2.05
N LEU A 67 -14.76 -3.99 1.61
CA LEU A 67 -13.65 -3.37 2.34
C LEU A 67 -14.14 -2.76 3.66
N MET A 68 -15.32 -2.14 3.65
CA MET A 68 -15.91 -1.47 4.79
C MET A 68 -16.72 -2.42 5.71
N LYS A 69 -16.93 -3.69 5.33
CA LYS A 69 -17.75 -4.65 6.10
C LYS A 69 -17.32 -4.81 7.57
N ASN A 70 -16.03 -4.67 7.84
CA ASN A 70 -15.45 -4.86 9.16
C ASN A 70 -15.25 -3.55 9.94
N TYR A 71 -15.85 -2.45 9.46
CA TYR A 71 -15.88 -1.17 10.14
C TYR A 71 -17.22 -1.00 10.85
N ASP A 72 -17.20 -0.34 12.00
CA ASP A 72 -18.39 -0.03 12.81
C ASP A 72 -19.30 0.94 12.07
N SER A 73 -18.69 1.90 11.36
CA SER A 73 -19.37 2.85 10.50
C SER A 73 -18.44 3.29 9.37
N HIS A 74 -19.01 3.73 8.25
CA HIS A 74 -18.24 4.38 7.19
C HIS A 74 -19.06 5.45 6.46
N THR A 75 -18.38 6.44 5.91
CA THR A 75 -18.96 7.49 5.07
C THR A 75 -18.07 7.69 3.85
N PRO A 76 -18.58 7.47 2.63
CA PRO A 76 -17.85 7.78 1.41
C PRO A 76 -17.52 9.27 1.35
N ILE A 77 -16.26 9.61 1.12
CA ILE A 77 -15.84 11.01 0.94
C ILE A 77 -15.96 11.39 -0.54
N ASN A 78 -15.46 10.51 -1.42
CA ASN A 78 -15.56 10.62 -2.86
C ASN A 78 -15.56 9.22 -3.49
N GLY A 79 -15.42 9.12 -4.82
CA GLY A 79 -15.40 7.83 -5.52
C GLY A 79 -14.19 6.93 -5.21
N ASP A 80 -13.13 7.49 -4.61
CA ASP A 80 -11.87 6.78 -4.40
C ASP A 80 -11.59 6.51 -2.90
N TYR A 81 -12.19 7.27 -1.98
CA TYR A 81 -11.91 7.21 -0.56
C TYR A 81 -13.18 7.16 0.31
N SER A 82 -13.11 6.39 1.39
CA SER A 82 -14.11 6.37 2.45
C SER A 82 -13.46 6.64 3.80
N PHE A 83 -14.16 7.41 4.64
CA PHE A 83 -13.89 7.51 6.05
C PHE A 83 -14.53 6.32 6.77
N GLY A 84 -13.83 5.71 7.71
CA GLY A 84 -14.33 4.56 8.47
C GLY A 84 -13.93 4.63 9.94
N THR A 85 -14.82 4.15 10.81
CA THR A 85 -14.51 3.96 12.23
C THR A 85 -14.44 2.48 12.53
N LYS A 86 -13.41 2.05 13.23
CA LYS A 86 -13.27 0.65 13.67
C LYS A 86 -12.59 0.60 15.02
N ASP A 87 -13.22 -0.08 15.98
CA ASP A 87 -12.71 -0.27 17.34
C ASP A 87 -12.38 1.08 18.03
N GLY A 88 -13.16 2.12 17.74
CA GLY A 88 -12.96 3.49 18.23
C GLY A 88 -11.80 4.26 17.57
N VAL A 89 -11.13 3.68 16.57
CA VAL A 89 -10.08 4.31 15.79
C VAL A 89 -10.64 4.79 14.46
N TYR A 90 -10.23 5.99 14.05
CA TYR A 90 -10.60 6.59 12.78
C TYR A 90 -9.62 6.20 11.68
N TYR A 91 -10.17 5.86 10.52
CA TYR A 91 -9.42 5.46 9.34
C TYR A 91 -9.88 6.21 8.11
N LEU A 92 -8.91 6.53 7.26
CA LEU A 92 -9.16 6.84 5.86
C LEU A 92 -8.79 5.62 5.02
N VAL A 93 -9.68 5.20 4.12
CA VAL A 93 -9.49 3.98 3.33
C VAL A 93 -9.62 4.29 1.84
N GLU A 94 -8.63 3.90 1.06
CA GLU A 94 -8.68 3.92 -0.40
C GLU A 94 -9.46 2.71 -0.91
N LEU A 95 -10.53 2.96 -1.66
CA LEU A 95 -11.48 1.94 -2.10
C LEU A 95 -10.94 1.07 -3.24
N LYS A 96 -9.97 1.56 -4.02
CA LYS A 96 -9.38 0.83 -5.15
C LYS A 96 -8.40 -0.24 -4.68
N THR A 97 -7.53 0.12 -3.76
CA THR A 97 -6.41 -0.71 -3.27
C THR A 97 -6.75 -1.42 -1.96
N GLY A 98 -7.65 -0.85 -1.15
CA GLY A 98 -7.90 -1.26 0.22
C GLY A 98 -6.84 -0.75 1.20
N GLU A 99 -5.91 0.09 0.75
CA GLU A 99 -4.95 0.75 1.65
C GLU A 99 -5.69 1.65 2.63
N LYS A 100 -5.19 1.70 3.86
CA LYS A 100 -5.81 2.47 4.94
C LYS A 100 -4.78 3.20 5.76
N VAL A 101 -5.14 4.42 6.17
CA VAL A 101 -4.36 5.27 7.06
C VAL A 101 -5.13 5.40 8.36
N ALA A 102 -4.50 5.04 9.47
CA ALA A 102 -5.03 5.29 10.81
C ALA A 102 -4.76 6.75 11.20
N LEU A 103 -5.76 7.43 11.73
CA LEU A 103 -5.64 8.82 12.14
C LEU A 103 -5.20 8.88 13.62
N GLU A 104 -3.88 8.82 13.83
CA GLU A 104 -3.30 8.75 15.18
C GLU A 104 -3.44 10.06 15.96
N GLY A 105 -3.84 9.95 17.23
CA GLY A 105 -4.06 11.09 18.12
C GLY A 105 -5.32 11.90 17.82
N VAL A 106 -6.18 11.40 16.91
CA VAL A 106 -7.47 12.01 16.61
C VAL A 106 -8.53 11.50 17.60
N ASP A 107 -9.18 12.43 18.29
CA ASP A 107 -10.21 12.10 19.27
C ASP A 107 -11.64 12.35 18.76
N LYS A 108 -11.80 13.18 17.72
CA LYS A 108 -13.05 13.33 16.96
C LYS A 108 -12.75 13.47 15.47
N ALA A 109 -13.61 12.94 14.62
CA ALA A 109 -13.51 13.14 13.17
C ALA A 109 -14.90 13.18 12.52
N PHE A 110 -15.09 14.13 11.60
CA PHE A 110 -16.34 14.38 10.92
C PHE A 110 -16.11 14.57 9.41
N PRO A 111 -16.85 13.85 8.55
CA PRO A 111 -16.96 14.20 7.14
C PRO A 111 -17.94 15.38 7.01
N LEU A 112 -17.41 16.58 6.74
CA LEU A 112 -18.20 17.81 6.63
C LEU A 112 -18.31 18.26 5.17
N SER A 113 -19.50 18.72 4.79
CA SER A 113 -19.71 19.30 3.45
C SER A 113 -19.17 20.72 3.39
N ILE A 114 -18.38 20.99 2.35
CA ILE A 114 -17.87 22.30 1.99
C ILE A 114 -18.61 22.79 0.75
N LYS A 115 -19.34 23.90 0.88
CA LYS A 115 -19.93 24.61 -0.25
C LYS A 115 -18.91 25.59 -0.82
N ASN A 116 -18.52 25.43 -2.08
CA ASN A 116 -17.71 26.40 -2.80
C ASN A 116 -18.62 27.40 -3.50
N GLU A 117 -18.66 28.65 -3.05
CA GLU A 117 -19.52 29.68 -3.66
C GLU A 117 -19.03 30.14 -5.03
N ASN A 118 -17.72 30.04 -5.28
CA ASN A 118 -17.13 30.48 -6.54
C ASN A 118 -17.47 29.51 -7.69
N GLU A 119 -17.50 28.21 -7.38
CA GLU A 119 -17.73 27.13 -8.35
C GLU A 119 -19.16 26.55 -8.27
N ASN A 120 -19.96 27.01 -7.31
CA ASN A 120 -21.29 26.47 -6.99
C ASN A 120 -21.28 24.93 -6.86
N SER A 121 -20.22 24.40 -6.24
CA SER A 121 -20.02 22.97 -5.99
C SER A 121 -20.10 22.67 -4.49
N THR A 122 -20.32 21.40 -4.15
CA THR A 122 -20.29 20.93 -2.77
C THR A 122 -19.48 19.66 -2.71
N GLU A 123 -18.47 19.65 -1.85
CA GLU A 123 -17.55 18.54 -1.67
C GLU A 123 -17.55 18.09 -0.21
N LEU A 124 -17.21 16.84 0.06
CA LEU A 124 -16.99 16.36 1.42
C LEU A 124 -15.51 16.46 1.76
N ALA A 125 -15.20 17.02 2.93
CA ALA A 125 -13.86 17.04 3.49
C ALA A 125 -13.84 16.36 4.85
N LEU A 126 -12.70 15.76 5.18
CA LEU A 126 -12.51 15.14 6.48
C LEU A 126 -11.90 16.16 7.44
N VAL A 127 -12.63 16.43 8.51
CA VAL A 127 -12.23 17.36 9.57
C VAL A 127 -12.00 16.56 10.84
N VAL A 128 -10.83 16.75 11.46
CA VAL A 128 -10.36 15.97 12.60
C VAL A 128 -10.02 16.90 13.75
N ARG A 129 -10.27 16.44 14.97
CA ARG A 129 -9.76 17.06 16.19
C ARG A 129 -8.55 16.29 16.68
N LYS A 130 -7.47 17.02 16.92
CA LYS A 130 -6.23 16.51 17.49
C LYS A 130 -5.67 17.57 18.42
N ASP A 131 -5.22 17.16 19.61
CA ASP A 131 -4.63 18.07 20.60
C ASP A 131 -5.51 19.31 20.89
N GLN A 132 -6.84 19.11 20.94
CA GLN A 132 -7.86 20.15 21.15
C GLN A 132 -8.01 21.19 20.01
N ALA A 133 -7.32 21.02 18.90
CA ALA A 133 -7.44 21.86 17.71
C ALA A 133 -8.10 21.09 16.55
N TRP A 134 -8.75 21.83 15.66
CA TRP A 134 -9.46 21.29 14.51
C TRP A 134 -8.66 21.49 13.23
N TYR A 135 -8.59 20.44 12.43
CA TYR A 135 -7.82 20.40 11.19
C TYR A 135 -8.66 19.80 10.08
N MET A 136 -8.52 20.33 8.87
CA MET A 136 -8.91 19.62 7.66
C MET A 136 -7.72 18.82 7.17
N ILE A 137 -7.95 17.58 6.78
CA ILE A 137 -6.92 16.69 6.25
C ILE A 137 -7.23 16.26 4.82
N ASP A 138 -6.18 15.95 4.07
CA ASP A 138 -6.29 15.38 2.72
C ASP A 138 -6.52 13.86 2.75
N THR A 139 -6.49 13.25 1.56
CA THR A 139 -6.66 11.80 1.39
C THR A 139 -5.46 10.96 1.83
N LYS A 140 -4.42 11.56 2.41
CA LYS A 140 -3.27 10.88 3.02
C LYS A 140 -3.25 11.08 4.54
N GLY A 141 -4.20 11.83 5.08
CA GLY A 141 -4.21 12.24 6.48
C GLY A 141 -3.29 13.43 6.79
N GLU A 142 -2.78 14.12 5.77
CA GLU A 142 -1.95 15.31 5.93
C GLU A 142 -2.83 16.54 6.15
N THR A 143 -2.43 17.41 7.08
CA THR A 143 -3.17 18.64 7.38
C THR A 143 -3.07 19.64 6.22
N ILE A 144 -4.22 20.08 5.72
CA ILE A 144 -4.32 21.10 4.66
C ILE A 144 -4.89 22.42 5.14
N TYR A 145 -5.64 22.42 6.25
CA TYR A 145 -6.19 23.63 6.85
C TYR A 145 -6.30 23.50 8.38
N THR A 146 -6.07 24.60 9.09
CA THR A 146 -6.26 24.69 10.55
C THR A 146 -7.41 25.64 10.84
N PHE A 147 -8.37 25.18 11.63
CA PHE A 147 -9.51 25.99 12.03
C PHE A 147 -9.18 26.81 13.28
N GLU A 148 -9.67 28.05 13.32
CA GLU A 148 -9.54 28.93 14.49
C GLU A 148 -10.63 28.68 15.55
N GLN A 149 -11.71 28.00 15.16
CA GLN A 149 -12.84 27.68 16.02
C GLN A 149 -12.45 26.69 17.11
N THR A 150 -12.99 26.91 18.31
CA THR A 150 -12.73 26.05 19.47
C THR A 150 -13.50 24.72 19.42
N GLU A 151 -14.67 24.69 18.78
CA GLU A 151 -15.46 23.46 18.64
C GLU A 151 -16.17 23.42 17.29
N LEU A 152 -16.03 22.29 16.60
CA LEU A 152 -16.83 21.90 15.43
C LEU A 152 -17.68 20.68 15.79
N THR A 153 -18.77 20.48 15.05
CA THR A 153 -19.69 19.36 15.22
C THR A 153 -19.90 18.65 13.90
N GLU A 154 -20.47 17.44 13.93
CA GLU A 154 -20.84 16.67 12.73
C GLU A 154 -21.82 17.42 11.78
N ASN A 155 -22.51 18.45 12.28
CA ASN A 155 -23.46 19.25 11.53
C ASN A 155 -22.93 20.64 11.14
N SER A 156 -21.68 20.95 11.46
CA SER A 156 -21.05 22.22 11.12
C SER A 156 -21.01 22.40 9.60
N LYS A 157 -21.34 23.60 9.12
CA LYS A 157 -21.35 23.92 7.70
C LYS A 157 -20.10 24.72 7.34
N LEU A 158 -19.46 24.32 6.25
CA LEU A 158 -18.25 24.97 5.75
C LEU A 158 -18.56 25.63 4.42
N THR A 159 -18.19 26.90 4.29
CA THR A 159 -18.36 27.68 3.07
C THR A 159 -17.00 28.20 2.62
N LEU A 160 -16.57 27.86 1.40
CA LEU A 160 -15.38 28.42 0.76
C LEU A 160 -15.81 29.61 -0.11
N LYS A 161 -15.39 30.80 0.29
CA LYS A 161 -15.67 32.07 -0.41
C LYS A 161 -14.42 32.92 -0.46
N ASP A 162 -14.09 33.47 -1.63
CA ASP A 162 -12.90 34.32 -1.82
C ASP A 162 -11.61 33.65 -1.30
N ASN A 163 -11.46 32.34 -1.53
CA ASN A 163 -10.37 31.49 -1.03
C ASN A 163 -10.22 31.48 0.51
N LYS A 164 -11.27 31.84 1.24
CA LYS A 164 -11.33 31.74 2.70
C LYS A 164 -12.40 30.75 3.10
N LEU A 165 -12.02 29.83 3.99
CA LEU A 165 -12.95 28.91 4.60
C LEU A 165 -13.66 29.61 5.76
N GLN A 166 -14.98 29.57 5.73
CA GLN A 166 -15.86 30.12 6.76
C GLN A 166 -16.64 28.97 7.40
N VAL A 167 -16.77 29.03 8.72
CA VAL A 167 -17.59 28.09 9.50
C VAL A 167 -18.87 28.83 9.89
N GLU A 168 -20.01 28.24 9.55
CA GLU A 168 -21.35 28.73 9.90
C GLU A 168 -21.94 27.99 11.10
#